data_AF-A0A8H7L2X2-F1
#
_entry.id   AF-A0A8H7L2X2-F1
#
_cell.length_a   1.000
_cell.length_b   1.000
_cell.length_c   1.000
_cell.angle_alpha   90.00
_cell.angle_beta   90.00
_cell.angle_gamma   90.00
#
_symmetry.space_group_name_H-M   'P 1'
#
loop_
_entity.id
_entity.type
_entity.pdbx_description
1 polymer ?
#
loop_
_entity_poly.entity_id
_entity_poly.type
_entity_poly.pdbx_seq_one_letter_code
_entity_poly.pdbx_strand_id
1 'polypeptide(L)'
;MLSRTTLRGVSRLLSTSSVARSAVVPTSNNASSLIEHTPLASSSTSEVSLHPYPFSTRTAAPIPPFDINENSLRKGKGLMEHLHKTVPNFEKQELLATLFAHNHPKSLRPGSVLRVTMEHAPTSFAGVMLAVKRRGIDTSFVLRNIVEGTGVEMQFFINSPHLKNIEVLRDHTGTRKGRRVRRAKLFYLRNQSDKMTAFASGVTD
;
A
#
# COMPACT_ATOMS: atom_id res chain seq x y z
N MET A 1 -44.35 42.06 -4.20
CA MET A 1 -43.60 43.00 -5.05
C MET A 1 -42.21 42.44 -5.33
N LEU A 2 -41.95 42.15 -6.61
CA LEU A 2 -40.66 42.08 -7.31
C LEU A 2 -39.70 40.91 -7.02
N SER A 3 -39.73 39.97 -7.98
CA SER A 3 -38.73 38.98 -8.32
C SER A 3 -37.42 39.61 -8.84
N ARG A 4 -36.29 38.93 -8.64
CA ARG A 4 -35.07 39.13 -9.44
C ARG A 4 -34.42 37.79 -9.77
N THR A 5 -34.85 37.24 -10.89
CA THR A 5 -34.19 36.18 -11.67
C THR A 5 -33.16 36.85 -12.58
N THR A 6 -31.89 36.44 -12.51
CA THR A 6 -30.88 36.83 -13.52
C THR A 6 -30.41 35.61 -14.28
N LEU A 7 -30.89 35.53 -15.53
CA LEU A 7 -30.37 34.70 -16.61
C LEU A 7 -29.02 35.26 -17.08
N ARG A 8 -28.03 34.40 -17.32
CA ARG A 8 -26.93 34.69 -18.24
C ARG A 8 -26.85 33.58 -19.28
N GLY A 9 -27.19 33.95 -20.52
CA GLY A 9 -26.96 33.17 -21.73
C GLY A 9 -25.47 33.11 -22.07
N VAL A 10 -24.97 32.04 -22.72
CA VAL A 10 -25.10 31.64 -24.15
C VAL A 10 -23.81 31.99 -24.90
N SER A 11 -23.38 31.07 -25.77
CA SER A 11 -22.39 31.14 -26.86
C SER A 11 -21.02 30.51 -26.56
N ARG A 12 -20.35 29.79 -27.47
CA ARG A 12 -20.64 29.32 -28.84
C ARG A 12 -19.54 28.28 -29.21
N LEU A 13 -19.95 27.22 -29.91
CA LEU A 13 -19.39 26.61 -31.14
C LEU A 13 -17.87 26.31 -31.32
N LEU A 14 -17.60 25.01 -31.49
CA LEU A 14 -16.96 24.28 -32.62
C LEU A 14 -15.58 24.65 -33.23
N SER A 15 -14.88 23.54 -33.55
CA SER A 15 -13.97 23.29 -34.68
C SER A 15 -12.50 23.74 -34.50
N THR A 16 -11.46 23.07 -35.00
CA THR A 16 -11.28 22.11 -36.10
C THR A 16 -10.09 21.17 -35.85
N SER A 17 -10.17 19.98 -36.45
CA SER A 17 -9.07 19.06 -36.78
C SER A 17 -7.93 19.71 -37.58
N SER A 18 -6.68 19.29 -37.33
CA SER A 18 -5.55 19.51 -38.23
C SER A 18 -4.75 18.22 -38.39
N VAL A 19 -5.01 17.55 -39.51
CA VAL A 19 -4.16 16.52 -40.14
C VAL A 19 -3.24 17.24 -41.11
N ALA A 20 -1.92 17.01 -41.07
CA ALA A 20 -1.07 17.13 -42.24
C ALA A 20 0.30 16.44 -42.07
N ARG A 21 0.55 15.49 -42.99
CA ARG A 21 1.77 15.25 -43.78
C ARG A 21 3.08 14.96 -43.04
N SER A 22 3.66 13.77 -43.20
CA SER A 22 4.29 13.18 -44.39
C SER A 22 5.78 13.54 -44.51
N ALA A 23 6.53 12.47 -44.80
CA ALA A 23 7.71 12.43 -45.66
C ALA A 23 9.12 12.54 -45.04
N VAL A 24 9.87 11.44 -45.31
CA VAL A 24 11.17 11.42 -45.99
C VAL A 24 12.41 11.17 -45.13
N VAL A 25 12.99 10.01 -45.43
CA VAL A 25 14.35 9.52 -45.21
C VAL A 25 15.40 10.50 -45.74
N PRO A 26 16.58 10.59 -45.10
CA PRO A 26 17.79 10.76 -45.88
C PRO A 26 18.80 9.65 -45.61
N THR A 27 19.12 8.92 -46.68
CA THR A 27 20.43 8.33 -46.91
C THR A 27 21.41 9.46 -47.20
N SER A 28 22.59 9.43 -46.57
CA SER A 28 23.74 10.18 -47.06
C SER A 28 25.01 9.34 -46.90
N ASN A 29 25.57 9.00 -48.04
CA ASN A 29 26.92 8.48 -48.23
C ASN A 29 27.98 9.58 -47.99
N ASN A 30 29.18 9.09 -47.67
CA ASN A 30 30.51 9.56 -48.08
C ASN A 30 31.43 10.31 -47.10
N ALA A 31 32.64 9.72 -47.05
CA ALA A 31 33.98 10.30 -46.98
C ALA A 31 34.55 10.68 -45.60
N SER A 32 35.28 9.70 -45.05
CA SER A 32 36.70 9.78 -44.71
C SER A 32 37.27 11.15 -44.30
N SER A 33 37.56 11.30 -43.00
CA SER A 33 38.79 11.98 -42.58
C SER A 33 39.34 11.31 -41.33
N LEU A 34 40.61 10.93 -41.44
CA LEU A 34 41.46 10.40 -40.38
C LEU A 34 41.62 11.44 -39.28
N ILE A 35 41.48 11.02 -38.01
CA ILE A 35 42.40 11.34 -36.90
C ILE A 35 42.06 10.35 -35.77
N GLU A 36 43.12 9.71 -35.28
CA GLU A 36 43.16 8.62 -34.33
C GLU A 36 42.60 8.99 -32.96
N HIS A 37 41.68 8.17 -32.45
CA HIS A 37 41.63 7.82 -31.03
C HIS A 37 40.97 6.44 -30.92
N THR A 38 41.77 5.43 -30.59
CA THR A 38 41.32 4.10 -30.16
C THR A 38 40.78 4.20 -28.73
N PRO A 39 39.47 4.06 -28.47
CA PRO A 39 39.05 3.64 -27.14
C PRO A 39 39.27 2.13 -27.05
N LEU A 40 40.24 1.76 -26.21
CA LEU A 40 40.52 0.40 -25.79
C LEU A 40 39.22 -0.26 -25.33
N ALA A 41 38.66 -1.13 -26.17
CA ALA A 41 37.67 -2.10 -25.75
C ALA A 41 38.37 -3.09 -24.82
N SER A 42 38.20 -2.91 -23.51
CA SER A 42 38.43 -3.97 -22.54
C SER A 42 37.14 -4.17 -21.75
N SER A 43 36.21 -4.88 -22.38
CA SER A 43 35.25 -5.71 -21.65
C SER A 43 36.07 -6.68 -20.80
N SER A 44 36.28 -6.35 -19.53
CA SER A 44 36.77 -7.30 -18.54
C SER A 44 35.62 -8.25 -18.18
N THR A 45 35.25 -9.11 -19.13
CA THR A 45 34.70 -10.43 -18.81
C THR A 45 35.81 -11.15 -18.05
N SER A 46 35.80 -11.06 -16.73
CA SER A 46 36.55 -11.96 -15.88
C SER A 46 36.00 -13.36 -16.11
N GLU A 47 36.62 -14.11 -17.00
CA GLU A 47 36.41 -15.55 -17.12
C GLU A 47 36.80 -16.17 -15.78
N VAL A 48 35.80 -16.47 -14.95
CA VAL A 48 36.00 -17.24 -13.72
C VAL A 48 36.37 -18.65 -14.18
N SER A 49 37.65 -18.98 -14.10
CA SER A 49 38.16 -20.31 -14.41
C SER A 49 37.42 -21.34 -13.56
N LEU A 50 36.66 -22.23 -14.21
CA LEU A 50 35.97 -23.36 -13.61
C LEU A 50 37.00 -24.42 -13.18
N HIS A 51 37.82 -24.13 -12.16
CA HIS A 51 38.67 -25.15 -11.56
C HIS A 51 37.82 -26.00 -10.61
N PRO A 52 37.73 -27.33 -10.83
CA PRO A 52 37.02 -28.21 -9.92
C PRO A 52 37.69 -28.16 -8.54
N TYR A 53 36.88 -28.04 -7.50
CA TYR A 53 37.39 -27.94 -6.13
C TYR A 53 38.16 -29.22 -5.77
N PRO A 54 39.42 -29.13 -5.27
CA PRO A 54 40.36 -30.25 -5.26
C PRO A 54 39.97 -31.41 -4.33
N PHE A 55 38.96 -31.21 -3.46
CA PHE A 55 38.56 -32.19 -2.46
C PHE A 55 37.13 -32.74 -2.64
N SER A 56 36.37 -32.29 -3.64
CA SER A 56 35.00 -32.79 -3.88
C SER A 56 34.56 -32.57 -5.33
N THR A 57 34.27 -33.69 -6.01
CA THR A 57 33.71 -33.74 -7.37
C THR A 57 32.21 -33.43 -7.43
N ARG A 58 31.53 -33.25 -6.29
CA ARG A 58 30.09 -32.89 -6.21
C ARG A 58 29.83 -31.41 -5.93
N THR A 59 30.88 -30.60 -5.79
CA THR A 59 30.73 -29.18 -5.46
C THR A 59 30.17 -28.44 -6.67
N ALA A 60 28.91 -28.00 -6.58
CA ALA A 60 28.37 -27.04 -7.54
C ALA A 60 29.25 -25.78 -7.50
N ALA A 61 29.62 -25.26 -8.67
CA ALA A 61 30.33 -23.99 -8.78
C ALA A 61 29.59 -22.92 -7.96
N PRO A 62 30.29 -21.96 -7.33
CA PRO A 62 29.62 -20.85 -6.68
C PRO A 62 28.67 -20.23 -7.70
N ILE A 63 27.38 -20.16 -7.35
CA ILE A 63 26.37 -19.54 -8.19
C ILE A 63 26.95 -18.18 -8.57
N PRO A 64 27.10 -17.87 -9.88
CA PRO A 64 27.67 -16.60 -10.29
C PRO A 64 26.88 -15.49 -9.58
N PRO A 65 27.55 -14.42 -9.12
CA PRO A 65 26.84 -13.31 -8.52
C PRO A 65 25.74 -12.91 -9.49
N PHE A 66 24.48 -13.00 -9.06
CA PHE A 66 23.36 -12.61 -9.90
C PHE A 66 23.66 -11.21 -10.45
N ASP A 67 23.60 -11.02 -11.77
CA ASP A 67 23.87 -9.73 -12.38
C ASP A 67 22.86 -8.71 -11.85
N ILE A 68 23.27 -7.97 -10.82
CA ILE A 68 22.45 -6.90 -10.25
C ILE A 68 22.45 -5.79 -11.29
N ASN A 69 21.31 -5.60 -11.97
CA ASN A 69 21.17 -4.54 -12.96
C ASN A 69 21.23 -3.16 -12.25
N GLU A 70 22.42 -2.58 -12.13
CA GLU A 70 22.66 -1.32 -11.41
C GLU A 70 21.79 -0.17 -11.92
N ASN A 71 21.49 -0.16 -13.22
CA ASN A 71 20.64 0.86 -13.84
C ASN A 71 19.20 0.82 -13.28
N SER A 72 18.72 -0.35 -12.86
CA SER A 72 17.42 -0.49 -12.19
C SER A 72 17.42 0.07 -10.77
N LEU A 73 18.56 -0.05 -10.06
CA LEU A 73 18.76 0.50 -8.72
C LEU A 73 18.97 2.03 -8.76
N ARG A 74 19.69 2.52 -9.76
CA ARG A 74 19.97 3.95 -10.01
C ARG A 74 18.73 4.74 -10.47
N LYS A 75 17.68 4.07 -10.99
CA LYS A 75 16.36 4.67 -11.29
C LYS A 75 15.58 5.11 -10.03
N GLY A 76 16.12 4.90 -8.83
CA GLY A 76 15.69 5.62 -7.63
C GLY A 76 14.40 5.12 -6.97
N LYS A 77 13.83 4.00 -7.41
CA LYS A 77 12.84 3.28 -6.59
C LYS A 77 13.62 2.36 -5.67
N GLY A 78 13.77 2.76 -4.41
CA GLY A 78 14.45 1.94 -3.42
C GLY A 78 13.83 0.53 -3.41
N LEU A 79 14.66 -0.51 -3.27
CA LEU A 79 14.23 -1.92 -3.20
C LEU A 79 13.01 -2.08 -2.29
N MET A 80 13.04 -1.44 -1.10
CA MET A 80 11.95 -1.46 -0.12
C MET A 80 10.66 -0.81 -0.63
N GLU A 81 10.75 0.28 -1.40
CA GLU A 81 9.57 0.93 -1.97
C GLU A 81 8.89 0.03 -3.00
N HIS A 82 9.68 -0.68 -3.82
CA HIS A 82 9.15 -1.68 -4.74
C HIS A 82 8.47 -2.81 -3.96
N LEU A 83 9.13 -3.37 -2.94
CA LEU A 83 8.55 -4.44 -2.12
C LEU A 83 7.25 -4.01 -1.42
N HIS A 84 7.17 -2.79 -0.90
CA HIS A 84 5.94 -2.26 -0.30
C HIS A 84 4.77 -2.17 -1.29
N LYS A 85 5.03 -2.06 -2.59
CA LYS A 85 4.01 -2.03 -3.65
C LYS A 85 3.66 -3.42 -4.17
N THR A 86 4.64 -4.32 -4.24
CA THR A 86 4.51 -5.63 -4.90
C THR A 86 4.10 -6.75 -3.94
N VAL A 87 4.55 -6.74 -2.68
CA VAL A 87 4.27 -7.80 -1.71
C VAL A 87 2.79 -7.89 -1.29
N PRO A 88 2.07 -6.79 -1.00
CA PRO A 88 0.68 -6.91 -0.59
C PRO A 88 -0.22 -7.30 -1.77
N ASN A 89 -1.20 -8.18 -1.50
CA ASN A 89 -2.23 -8.51 -2.48
C ASN A 89 -3.08 -7.27 -2.81
N PHE A 90 -3.67 -7.24 -4.01
CA PHE A 90 -4.49 -6.13 -4.51
C PHE A 90 -5.60 -5.74 -3.52
N GLU A 91 -6.36 -6.71 -3.01
CA GLU A 91 -7.41 -6.46 -2.00
C GLU A 91 -6.86 -5.79 -0.73
N LYS A 92 -5.70 -6.25 -0.25
CA LYS A 92 -5.07 -5.71 0.97
C LYS A 92 -4.50 -4.32 0.70
N GLN A 93 -3.99 -4.08 -0.51
CA GLN A 93 -3.53 -2.77 -0.95
C GLN A 93 -4.69 -1.76 -0.99
N GLU A 94 -5.86 -2.17 -1.49
CA GLU A 94 -7.07 -1.35 -1.46
C GLU A 94 -7.50 -1.02 -0.02
N LEU A 95 -7.52 -2.01 0.88
CA LEU A 95 -7.83 -1.78 2.31
C LEU A 95 -6.84 -0.79 2.95
N LEU A 96 -5.54 -0.94 2.66
CA LEU A 96 -4.51 -0.02 3.15
C LEU A 96 -4.70 1.40 2.61
N ALA A 97 -5.05 1.55 1.34
CA ALA A 97 -5.25 2.83 0.68
C ALA A 97 -6.55 3.54 1.08
N THR A 98 -7.59 2.78 1.45
CA THR A 98 -8.92 3.33 1.73
C THR A 98 -9.20 3.43 3.23
N LEU A 99 -9.20 2.31 3.96
CA LEU A 99 -9.55 2.26 5.37
C LEU A 99 -8.38 2.70 6.26
N PHE A 100 -7.15 2.35 5.91
CA PHE A 100 -5.97 2.60 6.75
C PHE A 100 -5.01 3.66 6.21
N ALA A 101 -5.42 4.48 5.23
CA ALA A 101 -4.69 5.66 4.78
C ALA A 101 -4.91 6.86 5.71
N HIS A 102 -3.95 7.80 5.81
CA HIS A 102 -4.07 8.87 6.81
C HIS A 102 -5.10 9.93 6.44
N ASN A 103 -5.20 10.21 5.14
CA ASN A 103 -5.94 11.33 4.57
C ASN A 103 -7.14 10.90 3.72
N HIS A 104 -7.64 9.67 3.91
CA HIS A 104 -8.80 9.18 3.17
C HIS A 104 -10.11 9.47 3.92
N PRO A 105 -11.19 9.90 3.25
CA PRO A 105 -12.46 10.23 3.91
C PRO A 105 -13.08 9.04 4.64
N LYS A 106 -12.93 7.82 4.11
CA LYS A 106 -13.39 6.57 4.74
C LYS A 106 -12.36 5.95 5.70
N SER A 107 -11.32 6.71 6.10
CA SER A 107 -10.29 6.13 6.97
C SER A 107 -10.83 5.84 8.36
N LEU A 108 -10.55 4.63 8.82
CA LEU A 108 -10.81 4.16 10.16
C LEU A 108 -9.90 4.87 11.17
N ARG A 109 -10.53 5.39 12.22
CA ARG A 109 -9.85 6.02 13.36
C ARG A 109 -10.12 5.23 14.64
N PRO A 110 -9.23 5.32 15.63
CA PRO A 110 -9.49 4.76 16.95
C PRO A 110 -10.88 5.15 17.46
N GLY A 111 -11.63 4.16 17.93
CA GLY A 111 -13.02 4.30 18.35
C GLY A 111 -14.04 3.78 17.34
N SER A 112 -13.65 3.53 16.08
CA SER A 112 -14.46 2.72 15.16
C SER A 112 -14.63 1.29 15.71
N VAL A 113 -15.74 0.66 15.37
CA VAL A 113 -16.11 -0.70 15.76
C VAL A 113 -16.07 -1.58 14.53
N LEU A 114 -15.28 -2.64 14.60
CA LEU A 114 -14.99 -3.52 13.47
C LEU A 114 -15.37 -4.97 13.83
N ARG A 115 -15.81 -5.73 12.83
CA ARG A 115 -15.91 -7.18 12.86
C ARG A 115 -14.87 -7.75 11.90
N VAL A 116 -14.07 -8.66 12.40
CA VAL A 116 -12.95 -9.24 11.66
C VAL A 116 -13.16 -10.74 11.54
N THR A 117 -13.12 -11.24 10.31
CA THR A 117 -13.20 -12.67 10.01
C THR A 117 -11.81 -13.18 9.66
N MET A 118 -11.36 -14.21 10.36
CA MET A 118 -10.13 -14.95 10.04
C MET A 118 -10.45 -16.19 9.20
N GLU A 119 -9.44 -16.77 8.58
CA GLU A 119 -9.58 -18.01 7.80
C GLU A 119 -9.71 -19.25 8.69
N HIS A 120 -8.84 -19.40 9.70
CA HIS A 120 -8.78 -20.60 10.54
C HIS A 120 -9.58 -20.52 11.84
N ALA A 121 -10.15 -19.35 12.17
CA ALA A 121 -10.95 -19.19 13.38
C ALA A 121 -12.43 -19.44 13.04
N PRO A 122 -13.15 -20.28 13.82
CA PRO A 122 -14.56 -20.58 13.56
C PRO A 122 -15.47 -19.35 13.77
N THR A 123 -15.04 -18.41 14.61
CA THR A 123 -15.83 -17.23 14.99
C THR A 123 -15.13 -15.95 14.54
N SER A 124 -15.92 -14.96 14.09
CA SER A 124 -15.42 -13.62 13.84
C SER A 124 -15.21 -12.85 15.13
N PHE A 125 -14.17 -12.04 15.21
CA PHE A 125 -13.92 -11.17 16.36
C PHE A 125 -14.45 -9.77 16.07
N ALA A 126 -15.37 -9.30 16.90
CA ALA A 126 -15.89 -7.94 16.80
C ALA A 126 -15.54 -7.13 18.04
N GLY A 127 -15.18 -5.86 17.85
CA GLY A 127 -14.73 -5.01 18.95
C GLY A 127 -14.36 -3.59 18.55
N VAL A 128 -14.01 -2.80 19.55
CA VAL A 128 -13.64 -1.39 19.40
C VAL A 128 -12.16 -1.30 19.04
N MET A 129 -11.84 -0.56 17.99
CA MET A 129 -10.46 -0.32 17.57
C MET A 129 -9.77 0.67 18.50
N LEU A 130 -8.80 0.18 19.29
CA LEU A 130 -8.07 1.00 20.25
C LEU A 130 -6.97 1.83 19.60
N ALA A 131 -6.26 1.25 18.65
CA ALA A 131 -5.10 1.86 18.02
C ALA A 131 -4.85 1.27 16.63
N VAL A 132 -4.26 2.08 15.76
CA VAL A 132 -3.71 1.66 14.47
C VAL A 132 -2.22 1.96 14.47
N LYS A 133 -1.40 0.96 14.16
CA LYS A 133 0.06 1.05 14.00
C LYS A 133 0.36 0.98 12.50
N ARG A 134 0.81 2.09 11.91
CA ARG A 134 1.06 2.21 10.47
C ARG A 134 2.56 2.04 10.19
N ARG A 135 2.93 0.93 9.57
CA ARG A 135 4.33 0.54 9.27
C ARG A 135 4.45 -0.09 7.87
N GLY A 136 3.78 0.47 6.87
CA GLY A 136 3.76 -0.08 5.52
C GLY A 136 3.06 -1.44 5.50
N ILE A 137 3.80 -2.49 5.16
CA ILE A 137 3.31 -3.88 5.12
C ILE A 137 2.86 -4.37 6.51
N ASP A 138 3.60 -3.98 7.57
CA ASP A 138 3.31 -4.38 8.96
C ASP A 138 2.24 -3.51 9.63
N THR A 139 1.38 -2.88 8.83
CA THR A 139 0.29 -2.09 9.37
C THR A 139 -0.68 -3.02 10.10
N SER A 140 -0.92 -2.70 11.36
CA SER A 140 -1.75 -3.49 12.27
C SER A 140 -2.67 -2.62 13.09
N PHE A 141 -3.73 -3.22 13.62
CA PHE A 141 -4.68 -2.56 14.49
C PHE A 141 -5.06 -3.48 15.66
N VAL A 142 -5.41 -2.86 16.78
CA VAL A 142 -5.78 -3.57 18.01
C VAL A 142 -7.27 -3.37 18.25
N LEU A 143 -8.00 -4.47 18.38
CA LEU A 143 -9.40 -4.49 18.77
C LEU A 143 -9.53 -4.94 20.23
N ARG A 144 -10.50 -4.38 20.92
CA ARG A 144 -10.88 -4.77 22.28
C ARG A 144 -12.38 -5.02 22.36
N ASN A 145 -12.75 -6.13 23.01
CA ASN A 145 -14.12 -6.41 23.41
C ASN A 145 -14.18 -6.89 24.87
N ILE A 146 -15.34 -6.80 25.52
CA ILE A 146 -15.62 -7.47 26.80
C ILE A 146 -16.59 -8.59 26.44
N VAL A 147 -16.11 -9.82 26.49
CA VAL A 147 -16.88 -11.02 26.17
C VAL A 147 -17.12 -11.75 27.48
N GLU A 148 -18.38 -11.97 27.84
CA GLU A 148 -18.77 -12.69 29.06
C GLU A 148 -18.09 -12.14 30.34
N GLY A 149 -17.97 -10.81 30.45
CA GLY A 149 -17.33 -10.15 31.59
C GLY A 149 -15.80 -10.14 31.56
N THR A 150 -15.16 -10.81 30.60
CA THR A 150 -13.71 -10.83 30.43
C THR A 150 -13.26 -9.90 29.29
N GLY A 151 -12.29 -9.03 29.57
CA GLY A 151 -11.74 -8.11 28.57
C GLY A 151 -10.74 -8.80 27.64
N VAL A 152 -11.13 -9.01 26.37
CA VAL A 152 -10.30 -9.64 25.33
C VAL A 152 -9.74 -8.59 24.39
N GLU A 153 -8.44 -8.67 24.10
CA GLU A 153 -7.77 -7.84 23.09
C GLU A 153 -7.13 -8.72 22.02
N MET A 154 -7.30 -8.35 20.75
CA MET A 154 -6.68 -9.02 19.62
C MET A 154 -6.03 -8.01 18.69
N GLN A 155 -4.83 -8.32 18.22
CA GLN A 155 -4.11 -7.54 17.23
C GLN A 155 -4.15 -8.24 15.87
N PHE A 156 -4.52 -7.48 14.85
CA PHE A 156 -4.61 -7.98 13.48
C PHE A 156 -3.65 -7.22 12.56
N PHE A 157 -3.00 -7.96 11.66
CA PHE A 157 -2.17 -7.41 10.59
C PHE A 157 -2.98 -7.38 9.29
N ILE A 158 -2.99 -6.24 8.61
CA ILE A 158 -3.84 -6.04 7.42
C ILE A 158 -3.34 -6.87 6.23
N ASN A 159 -2.02 -7.01 6.10
CA ASN A 159 -1.41 -7.82 5.04
C ASN A 159 -1.23 -9.29 5.45
N SER A 160 -1.89 -9.76 6.50
CA SER A 160 -1.83 -11.18 6.85
C SER A 160 -2.66 -12.00 5.85
N PRO A 161 -2.17 -13.17 5.39
CA PRO A 161 -2.95 -14.06 4.54
C PRO A 161 -4.18 -14.61 5.28
N HIS A 162 -4.10 -14.80 6.59
CA HIS A 162 -5.20 -15.34 7.40
C HIS A 162 -6.34 -14.36 7.66
N LEU A 163 -6.13 -13.06 7.40
CA LEU A 163 -7.17 -12.05 7.52
C LEU A 163 -8.09 -12.16 6.30
N LYS A 164 -9.30 -12.69 6.48
CA LYS A 164 -10.26 -12.85 5.39
C LYS A 164 -10.98 -11.54 5.08
N ASN A 165 -11.69 -10.98 6.06
CA ASN A 165 -12.51 -9.78 5.86
C ASN A 165 -12.49 -8.84 7.08
N ILE A 166 -12.62 -7.54 6.82
CA ILE A 166 -12.84 -6.50 7.82
C ILE A 166 -14.15 -5.79 7.48
N GLU A 167 -15.14 -5.96 8.34
CA GLU A 167 -16.42 -5.28 8.25
C GLU A 167 -16.48 -4.13 9.25
N VAL A 168 -16.91 -2.96 8.77
CA VAL A 168 -17.05 -1.75 9.59
C VAL A 168 -18.47 -1.71 10.12
N LEU A 169 -18.65 -2.09 11.39
CA LEU A 169 -19.97 -2.06 12.03
C LEU A 169 -20.38 -0.63 12.39
N ARG A 170 -19.42 0.16 12.90
CA ARG A 170 -19.65 1.57 13.25
C ARG A 170 -18.40 2.39 13.04
N ASP A 171 -18.58 3.55 12.42
CA ASP A 171 -17.51 4.53 12.29
C ASP A 171 -17.33 5.38 13.56
N HIS A 172 -16.10 5.84 13.77
CA HIS A 172 -15.71 6.71 14.88
C HIS A 172 -16.57 7.99 15.01
N THR A 173 -17.12 8.50 13.91
CA THR A 173 -18.00 9.66 13.86
C THR A 173 -19.40 9.37 14.43
N GLY A 174 -19.87 8.12 14.31
CA GLY A 174 -21.22 7.70 14.70
C GLY A 174 -21.39 7.36 16.19
N THR A 175 -20.42 7.68 17.05
CA THR A 175 -20.54 7.41 18.48
C THR A 175 -21.74 8.17 19.05
N ARG A 176 -22.67 7.48 19.75
CA ARG A 176 -23.94 7.99 20.33
C ARG A 176 -23.84 9.32 21.09
N LYS A 177 -22.64 9.71 21.54
CA LYS A 177 -22.37 10.95 22.28
C LYS A 177 -21.75 12.09 21.45
N GLY A 178 -21.66 11.94 20.12
CA GLY A 178 -21.20 12.96 19.16
C GLY A 178 -19.75 13.45 19.34
N ARG A 179 -19.01 12.93 20.33
CA ARG A 179 -17.69 13.43 20.69
C ARG A 179 -16.62 12.65 19.95
N ARG A 180 -16.08 13.27 18.90
CA ARG A 180 -14.84 12.84 18.25
C ARG A 180 -13.77 12.55 19.32
N VAL A 181 -13.23 11.33 19.27
CA VAL A 181 -12.09 10.94 20.10
C VAL A 181 -10.90 11.82 19.76
N ARG A 182 -10.30 12.45 20.76
CA ARG A 182 -9.14 13.36 20.59
C ARG A 182 -7.78 12.65 20.66
N ARG A 183 -7.73 11.44 21.23
CA ARG A 183 -6.47 10.68 21.40
C ARG A 183 -6.24 9.76 20.20
N ALA A 184 -4.99 9.67 19.75
CA ALA A 184 -4.58 8.76 18.68
C ALA A 184 -4.59 7.28 19.09
N LYS A 185 -4.62 6.97 20.39
CA LYS A 185 -4.75 5.62 20.93
C LYS A 185 -5.68 5.65 22.15
N LEU A 186 -6.55 4.66 22.25
CA LEU A 186 -7.63 4.56 23.23
C LEU A 186 -7.35 3.57 24.37
N PHE A 187 -6.08 3.36 24.74
CA PHE A 187 -5.72 2.40 25.79
C PHE A 187 -6.36 2.67 27.15
N TYR A 188 -6.80 3.91 27.41
CA TYR A 188 -7.55 4.25 28.63
C TYR A 188 -8.90 3.50 28.72
N LEU A 189 -9.44 3.00 27.61
CA LEU A 189 -10.68 2.18 27.61
C LEU A 189 -10.50 0.83 28.31
N ARG A 190 -9.26 0.40 28.58
CA ARG A 190 -8.98 -0.80 29.39
C ARG A 190 -9.53 -0.68 30.80
N ASN A 191 -9.40 0.51 31.39
CA ASN A 191 -9.79 0.78 32.78
C ASN A 191 -11.18 1.44 32.86
N GLN A 192 -11.85 1.68 31.74
CA GLN A 192 -13.12 2.40 31.66
C GLN A 192 -14.15 1.53 30.94
N SER A 193 -14.62 0.48 31.62
CA SER A 193 -15.60 -0.49 31.12
C SER A 193 -16.85 0.20 30.57
N ASP A 194 -17.42 1.18 31.29
CA ASP A 194 -18.68 1.83 30.90
C ASP A 194 -18.56 2.63 29.61
N LYS A 195 -17.40 3.26 29.40
CA LYS A 195 -17.13 3.98 28.15
C LYS A 195 -16.87 2.99 27.03
N MET A 196 -16.18 1.90 27.33
CA MET A 196 -15.88 0.86 26.36
C MET A 196 -17.18 0.18 25.87
N THR A 197 -18.09 -0.19 26.77
CA THR A 197 -19.39 -0.77 26.41
C THR A 197 -20.25 0.21 25.63
N ALA A 198 -20.16 1.51 25.91
CA ALA A 198 -20.83 2.53 25.09
C ALA A 198 -20.37 2.51 23.62
N PHE A 199 -19.07 2.33 23.36
CA PHE A 199 -18.56 2.14 21.99
C PHE A 199 -19.02 0.79 21.40
N ALA A 200 -18.96 -0.29 22.20
CA ALA A 200 -19.28 -1.66 21.78
C ALA A 200 -20.79 -1.98 21.67
N SER A 201 -21.69 -1.03 21.98
CA SER A 201 -23.15 -1.19 22.08
C SER A 201 -23.92 -1.62 20.80
N GLY A 202 -23.27 -2.25 19.84
CA GLY A 202 -23.87 -2.85 18.63
C GLY A 202 -23.09 -4.04 18.11
N VAL A 203 -22.32 -4.67 18.99
CA VAL A 203 -21.43 -5.81 18.71
C VAL A 203 -21.99 -7.11 19.31
N THR A 204 -23.23 -7.08 19.79
CA THR A 204 -23.89 -8.26 20.37
C THR A 204 -24.38 -9.17 19.26
N ASP A 205 -23.72 -10.33 19.13
CA ASP A 205 -24.33 -11.55 18.60
C ASP A 205 -25.13 -12.23 19.73
#